data_AF-A0A849FPJ6-F1
#
_entry.id   AF-A0A849FPJ6-F1
#
_cell.length_a   1.000
_cell.length_b   1.000
_cell.length_c   1.000
_cell.angle_alpha   90.00
_cell.angle_beta   90.00
_cell.angle_gamma   90.00
#
_symmetry.space_group_name_H-M   'P 1'
#
loop_
_entity.id
_entity.type
_entity.pdbx_description
1 polymer ?
#
loop_
_entity_poly.entity_id
_entity_poly.type
_entity_poly.pdbx_seq_one_letter_code
_entity_poly.pdbx_strand_id
1 'polypeptide(L)'
;MIQLTEKDLQQIATKGIAKEKVRSQIEIFEDGIPFVNLVNAAVVGEGISKFTVREQKSLITKFEGSKENLTLLKFVPASGAASRMFKALFNFLDSYDPSKESLKKYFERTNDTDLQVFSTGLKDFPFYDIVQERIKGKFSNKDEELYLFVKEMMSEEALNYGFYPKGLLPFHNYGDHSATPYEEHLKEASNYARVGDEANLHFTISEQHIRMFTKEYGAIKDRLSKATETNFNVGYSYQKASTDTIAVDMDNNPFRNSDDSLLFRPGGHGALIENLNEEEADVIFIKNIDNVVVPNAQDEL
;
A
#
# COMPACT_ATOMS: atom_id res chain seq x y z
N MET A 1 -19.40 -15.68 28.23
CA MET A 1 -18.13 -16.30 27.78
C MET A 1 -18.39 -17.00 26.47
N ILE A 2 -17.87 -16.44 25.38
CA ILE A 2 -17.98 -17.01 24.04
C ILE A 2 -17.32 -18.40 24.04
N GLN A 3 -18.07 -19.40 23.58
CA GLN A 3 -17.62 -20.79 23.56
C GLN A 3 -16.98 -21.08 22.19
N LEU A 4 -15.65 -21.16 22.17
CA LEU A 4 -14.89 -21.59 21.00
C LEU A 4 -14.93 -23.12 20.91
N THR A 5 -15.18 -23.65 19.72
CA THR A 5 -15.15 -25.10 19.43
C THR A 5 -13.71 -25.60 19.30
N GLU A 6 -13.50 -26.93 19.27
CA GLU A 6 -12.16 -27.49 19.00
C GLU A 6 -11.63 -27.11 17.61
N LYS A 7 -12.50 -27.04 16.61
CA LYS A 7 -12.16 -26.60 15.25
C LYS A 7 -11.67 -25.14 15.27
N ASP A 8 -12.31 -24.28 16.06
CA ASP A 8 -11.91 -22.88 16.22
C ASP A 8 -10.52 -22.79 16.88
N LEU A 9 -10.27 -23.58 17.93
CA LEU A 9 -8.98 -23.60 18.61
C LEU A 9 -7.85 -24.11 17.71
N GLN A 10 -8.12 -25.11 16.87
CA GLN A 10 -7.17 -25.55 15.83
C GLN A 10 -6.89 -24.43 14.83
N GLN A 11 -7.92 -23.77 14.30
CA GLN A 11 -7.74 -22.66 13.35
C GLN A 11 -6.90 -21.52 13.95
N ILE A 12 -7.18 -21.14 15.20
CA ILE A 12 -6.45 -20.11 15.95
C ILE A 12 -4.99 -20.51 16.14
N ALA A 13 -4.72 -21.76 16.54
CA ALA A 13 -3.38 -22.29 16.73
C ALA A 13 -2.59 -22.37 15.41
N THR A 14 -3.21 -22.81 14.31
CA THR A 14 -2.58 -22.83 12.99
C THR A 14 -2.19 -21.43 12.51
N LYS A 15 -2.95 -20.40 12.87
CA LYS A 15 -2.60 -18.99 12.61
C LYS A 15 -1.52 -18.44 13.55
N GLY A 16 -1.11 -19.18 14.58
CA GLY A 16 -0.15 -18.71 15.58
C GLY A 16 -0.71 -17.64 16.51
N ILE A 17 -2.04 -17.55 16.65
CA ILE A 17 -2.69 -16.58 17.55
C ILE A 17 -2.91 -17.27 18.90
N ALA A 18 -2.52 -16.63 20.01
CA ALA A 18 -2.86 -17.13 21.34
C ALA A 18 -4.38 -17.02 21.58
N LYS A 19 -4.99 -18.04 22.17
CA LYS A 19 -6.43 -18.06 22.48
C LYS A 19 -6.85 -16.86 23.34
N GLU A 20 -5.96 -16.45 24.23
CA GLU A 20 -6.10 -15.34 25.16
C GLU A 20 -6.15 -14.01 24.40
N LYS A 21 -5.37 -13.88 23.31
CA LYS A 21 -5.39 -12.71 22.41
C LYS A 21 -6.74 -12.58 21.70
N VAL A 22 -7.31 -13.70 21.24
CA VAL A 22 -8.66 -13.72 20.63
C VAL A 22 -9.72 -13.29 21.65
N ARG A 23 -9.64 -13.80 22.88
CA ARG A 23 -10.55 -13.40 23.97
C ARG A 23 -10.45 -11.92 24.27
N SER A 24 -9.24 -11.39 24.44
CA SER A 24 -9.04 -9.96 24.70
C SER A 24 -9.53 -9.08 23.55
N GLN A 25 -9.41 -9.53 22.29
CA GLN A 25 -9.94 -8.79 21.15
C GLN A 25 -11.47 -8.67 21.22
N ILE A 26 -12.16 -9.74 21.60
CA ILE A 26 -13.62 -9.71 21.73
C ILE A 26 -14.06 -8.88 22.93
N GLU A 27 -13.37 -9.00 24.06
CA GLU A 27 -13.62 -8.16 25.25
C GLU A 27 -13.49 -6.67 24.90
N ILE A 28 -12.51 -6.28 24.09
CA ILE A 28 -12.38 -4.88 23.59
C ILE A 28 -13.59 -4.45 22.76
N PHE A 29 -14.20 -5.34 21.97
CA PHE A 29 -15.40 -5.02 21.20
C PHE A 29 -16.65 -4.95 22.09
N GLU A 30 -16.74 -5.80 23.11
CA GLU A 30 -17.83 -5.80 24.10
C GLU A 30 -17.79 -4.57 25.00
N ASP A 31 -16.62 -4.24 25.55
CA ASP A 31 -16.42 -3.09 26.45
C ASP A 31 -16.39 -1.76 25.69
N GLY A 32 -16.11 -1.82 24.39
CA GLY A 32 -15.88 -0.66 23.54
C GLY A 32 -14.47 -0.10 23.68
N ILE A 33 -14.01 0.61 22.64
CA ILE A 33 -12.71 1.29 22.70
C ILE A 33 -12.86 2.51 23.62
N PRO A 34 -12.06 2.61 24.70
CA PRO A 34 -12.13 3.75 25.60
C PRO A 34 -11.83 5.04 24.82
N PHE A 35 -12.61 6.08 25.11
CA PHE A 35 -12.36 7.39 24.51
C PHE A 35 -10.98 7.89 24.90
N VAL A 36 -10.23 8.37 23.90
CA VAL A 36 -8.96 9.03 24.13
C VAL A 36 -9.25 10.41 24.71
N ASN A 37 -8.69 10.72 25.88
CA ASN A 37 -8.76 12.06 26.45
C ASN A 37 -7.86 13.00 25.65
N LEU A 38 -8.47 13.84 24.81
CA LEU A 38 -7.74 14.85 24.05
C LEU A 38 -7.22 15.93 25.00
N VAL A 39 -5.90 16.07 25.08
CA VAL A 39 -5.25 17.06 25.96
C VAL A 39 -5.26 18.44 25.34
N ASN A 40 -4.80 18.56 24.10
CA ASN A 40 -4.81 19.79 23.28
C ASN A 40 -4.61 19.42 21.81
N ALA A 41 -4.82 20.39 20.92
CA ALA A 41 -4.47 20.23 19.51
C ALA A 41 -2.94 20.20 19.34
N ALA A 42 -2.44 19.35 18.43
CA ALA A 42 -1.04 19.37 18.05
C ALA A 42 -0.78 20.62 17.19
N VAL A 43 -0.15 21.65 17.75
CA VAL A 43 0.22 22.89 17.06
C VAL A 43 1.70 23.19 17.29
N VAL A 44 2.25 24.15 16.54
CA VAL A 44 3.66 24.56 16.74
C VAL A 44 3.84 25.06 18.17
N GLY A 45 4.74 24.41 18.91
CA GLY A 45 4.96 24.68 20.35
C GLY A 45 4.15 23.77 21.29
N GLU A 46 3.11 23.11 20.79
CA GLU A 46 2.28 22.14 21.54
C GLU A 46 2.25 20.80 20.79
N GLY A 47 3.28 19.97 20.98
CA GLY A 47 3.41 18.66 20.33
C GLY A 47 4.02 18.68 18.92
N ILE A 48 4.14 19.85 18.28
CA ILE A 48 4.88 20.00 17.00
C ILE A 48 6.06 20.95 17.20
N SER A 49 7.28 20.46 16.93
CA SER A 49 8.48 21.29 16.87
C SER A 49 8.67 21.84 15.46
N LYS A 50 8.80 23.16 15.32
CA LYS A 50 9.14 23.82 14.05
C LYS A 50 10.55 24.39 14.14
N PHE A 51 11.45 23.85 13.32
CA PHE A 51 12.84 24.29 13.26
C PHE A 51 13.01 25.44 12.26
N THR A 52 13.86 26.39 12.60
CA THR A 52 14.33 27.42 11.68
C THR A 52 15.23 26.83 10.59
N VAL A 53 15.37 27.53 9.47
CA VAL A 53 16.29 27.11 8.38
C VAL A 53 17.72 26.89 8.88
N ARG A 54 18.17 27.68 9.86
CA ARG A 54 19.50 27.53 10.46
C ARG A 54 19.61 26.25 11.28
N GLU A 55 18.60 25.94 12.08
CA GLU A 55 18.55 24.70 12.87
C GLU A 55 18.46 23.47 11.97
N GLN A 56 17.60 23.50 10.95
CA GLN A 56 17.51 22.43 9.96
C GLN A 56 18.87 22.14 9.32
N LYS A 57 19.57 23.18 8.81
CA LYS A 57 20.92 23.02 8.25
C LYS A 57 21.90 22.43 9.26
N SER A 58 21.87 22.90 10.51
CA SER A 58 22.74 22.38 11.56
C SER A 58 22.47 20.90 11.88
N LEU A 59 21.20 20.49 11.91
CA LEU A 59 20.79 19.10 12.16
C LEU A 59 21.15 18.19 10.98
N ILE A 60 20.92 18.65 9.74
CA ILE A 60 21.32 17.95 8.52
C ILE A 60 22.84 17.75 8.50
N THR A 61 23.64 18.82 8.71
CA THR A 61 25.11 18.69 8.77
C THR A 61 25.56 17.70 9.83
N LYS A 62 24.90 17.67 10.99
CA LYS A 62 25.23 16.71 12.06
C LYS A 62 24.91 15.27 11.63
N PHE A 63 23.76 15.04 11.01
CA PHE A 63 23.38 13.73 10.50
C PHE A 63 24.35 13.26 9.41
N GLU A 64 24.57 14.08 8.37
CA GLU A 64 25.50 13.77 7.28
C GLU A 64 26.93 13.51 7.77
N GLY A 65 27.39 14.24 8.78
CA GLY A 65 28.72 14.03 9.37
C GLY A 65 28.86 12.78 10.25
N SER A 66 27.75 12.13 10.62
CA SER A 66 27.74 10.93 11.48
C SER A 66 27.24 9.68 10.78
N LYS A 67 26.49 9.81 9.68
CA LYS A 67 25.80 8.70 9.01
C LYS A 67 26.72 7.56 8.58
N GLU A 68 27.98 7.84 8.24
CA GLU A 68 28.94 6.83 7.83
C GLU A 68 29.26 5.79 8.92
N ASN A 69 28.94 6.10 10.18
CA ASN A 69 29.12 5.19 11.32
C ASN A 69 27.79 4.62 11.83
N LEU A 70 26.69 4.82 11.11
CA LEU A 70 25.36 4.38 11.49
C LEU A 70 24.85 3.30 10.52
N THR A 71 24.12 2.35 11.07
CA THR A 71 23.30 1.44 10.28
C THR A 71 21.97 2.13 9.98
N LEU A 72 21.80 2.56 8.73
CA LEU A 72 20.55 3.17 8.26
C LEU A 72 19.68 2.11 7.59
N LEU A 73 18.39 2.12 7.90
CA LEU A 73 17.40 1.26 7.27
C LEU A 73 16.18 2.08 6.85
N LYS A 74 15.71 1.87 5.62
CA LYS A 74 14.40 2.36 5.19
C LYS A 74 13.38 1.22 5.25
N PHE A 75 12.37 1.37 6.10
CA PHE A 75 11.30 0.40 6.29
C PHE A 75 10.01 0.87 5.62
N VAL A 76 9.49 0.07 4.69
CA VAL A 76 8.34 0.43 3.86
C VAL A 76 7.22 -0.60 3.98
N PRO A 77 6.09 -0.25 4.62
CA PRO A 77 4.93 -1.12 4.64
C PRO A 77 4.26 -1.20 3.26
N ALA A 78 4.28 -2.37 2.63
CA ALA A 78 3.88 -2.59 1.23
C ALA A 78 2.90 -3.78 1.02
N SER A 79 2.33 -4.33 2.09
CA SER A 79 1.39 -5.47 2.04
C SER A 79 0.00 -5.10 1.54
N GLY A 80 -0.33 -3.81 1.47
CA GLY A 80 -1.63 -3.30 1.05
C GLY A 80 -1.95 -3.64 -0.42
N ALA A 81 -3.04 -4.38 -0.63
CA ALA A 81 -3.63 -4.56 -1.95
C ALA A 81 -4.29 -3.28 -2.44
N ALA A 82 -4.26 -3.06 -3.77
CA ALA A 82 -4.90 -1.92 -4.41
C ALA A 82 -6.43 -2.01 -4.45
N SER A 83 -7.03 -3.18 -4.23
CA SER A 83 -8.45 -3.49 -4.51
C SER A 83 -9.48 -2.42 -4.10
N ARG A 84 -9.34 -1.77 -2.94
CA ARG A 84 -10.25 -0.69 -2.52
C ARG A 84 -10.22 0.53 -3.44
N MET A 85 -9.05 0.88 -3.97
CA MET A 85 -8.89 2.03 -4.88
C MET A 85 -9.62 1.82 -6.22
N PHE A 86 -9.84 0.56 -6.60
CA PHE A 86 -10.50 0.18 -7.85
C PHE A 86 -11.97 -0.21 -7.67
N LYS A 87 -12.55 -0.01 -6.48
CA LYS A 87 -13.94 -0.41 -6.20
C LYS A 87 -14.96 0.19 -7.20
N ALA A 88 -14.82 1.48 -7.52
CA ALA A 88 -15.69 2.14 -8.50
C ALA A 88 -15.55 1.51 -9.90
N LEU A 89 -14.33 1.12 -10.29
CA LEU A 89 -14.07 0.48 -11.58
C LEU A 89 -14.67 -0.92 -11.67
N PHE A 90 -14.56 -1.72 -10.60
CA PHE A 90 -15.23 -3.03 -10.55
C PHE A 90 -16.74 -2.89 -10.62
N ASN A 91 -17.32 -1.99 -9.81
CA ASN A 91 -18.76 -1.71 -9.85
C ASN A 91 -19.22 -1.26 -11.25
N PHE A 92 -18.41 -0.45 -11.94
CA PHE A 92 -18.69 -0.02 -13.31
C PHE A 92 -18.73 -1.21 -14.27
N LEU A 93 -17.77 -2.12 -14.23
CA LEU A 93 -17.77 -3.33 -15.07
C LEU A 93 -18.97 -4.23 -14.81
N ASP A 94 -19.44 -4.31 -13.56
CA ASP A 94 -20.59 -5.15 -13.19
C ASP A 94 -21.94 -4.52 -13.58
N SER A 95 -22.02 -3.19 -13.63
CA SER A 95 -23.31 -2.47 -13.70
C SER A 95 -23.51 -1.63 -14.96
N TYR A 96 -22.49 -1.50 -15.81
CA TYR A 96 -22.55 -0.79 -17.08
C TYR A 96 -22.41 -1.74 -18.28
N ASP A 97 -23.26 -1.54 -19.30
CA ASP A 97 -23.18 -2.26 -20.57
C ASP A 97 -23.29 -1.24 -21.72
N PRO A 98 -22.20 -1.00 -22.49
CA PRO A 98 -22.19 -0.01 -23.55
C PRO A 98 -23.13 -0.34 -24.72
N SER A 99 -23.64 -1.58 -24.81
CA SER A 99 -24.67 -1.95 -25.80
C SER A 99 -26.09 -1.58 -25.37
N LYS A 100 -26.32 -1.31 -24.08
CA LYS A 100 -27.65 -1.08 -23.50
C LYS A 100 -27.89 0.36 -23.06
N GLU A 101 -26.86 1.04 -22.56
CA GLU A 101 -26.97 2.42 -22.11
C GLU A 101 -25.71 3.25 -22.43
N SER A 102 -25.91 4.56 -22.61
CA SER A 102 -24.79 5.50 -22.75
C SER A 102 -24.18 5.81 -21.39
N LEU A 103 -22.90 6.20 -21.37
CA LEU A 103 -22.20 6.62 -20.15
C LEU A 103 -22.93 7.75 -19.42
N LYS A 104 -23.52 8.70 -20.17
CA LYS A 104 -24.31 9.79 -19.60
C LYS A 104 -25.46 9.27 -18.73
N LYS A 105 -26.22 8.28 -19.25
CA LYS A 105 -27.34 7.69 -18.51
C LYS A 105 -26.86 6.88 -17.30
N TYR A 106 -25.75 6.17 -17.43
CA TYR A 106 -25.10 5.50 -16.30
C TYR A 106 -24.80 6.50 -15.18
N PHE A 107 -24.11 7.60 -15.48
CA PHE A 107 -23.75 8.61 -14.50
C PHE A 107 -24.96 9.30 -13.85
N GLU A 108 -26.01 9.60 -14.63
CA GLU A 108 -27.27 10.14 -14.10
C GLU A 108 -27.96 9.16 -13.14
N ARG A 109 -27.87 7.86 -13.41
CA ARG A 109 -28.49 6.79 -12.60
C ARG A 109 -27.71 6.46 -11.34
N THR A 110 -26.38 6.43 -11.40
CA THR A 110 -25.51 5.94 -10.32
C THR A 110 -24.91 7.06 -9.47
N ASN A 111 -24.79 8.27 -10.01
CA ASN A 111 -24.05 9.37 -9.41
C ASN A 111 -22.60 8.97 -9.03
N ASP A 112 -21.97 8.13 -9.86
CA ASP A 112 -20.61 7.61 -9.63
C ASP A 112 -19.55 8.69 -9.89
N THR A 113 -19.28 9.50 -8.87
CA THR A 113 -18.33 10.62 -8.93
C THR A 113 -16.89 10.15 -9.15
N ASP A 114 -16.53 8.99 -8.60
CA ASP A 114 -15.17 8.45 -8.71
C ASP A 114 -14.86 8.08 -10.17
N LEU A 115 -15.78 7.40 -10.85
CA LEU A 115 -15.63 7.08 -12.26
C LEU A 115 -15.64 8.33 -13.15
N GLN A 116 -16.42 9.37 -12.80
CA GLN A 116 -16.41 10.64 -13.54
C GLN A 116 -15.03 11.30 -13.49
N VAL A 117 -14.45 11.41 -12.29
CA VAL A 117 -13.10 11.95 -12.10
C VAL A 117 -12.07 11.12 -12.85
N PHE A 118 -12.14 9.79 -12.72
CA PHE A 118 -11.26 8.86 -13.42
C PHE A 118 -11.33 9.03 -14.95
N SER A 119 -12.53 9.11 -15.51
CA SER A 119 -12.72 9.26 -16.96
C SER A 119 -12.21 10.60 -17.50
N THR A 120 -12.25 11.65 -16.69
CA THR A 120 -11.77 12.99 -17.07
C THR A 120 -10.25 13.06 -17.04
N GLY A 121 -9.61 12.43 -16.04
CA GLY A 121 -8.15 12.37 -15.88
C GLY A 121 -7.46 11.18 -16.56
N LEU A 122 -8.16 10.47 -17.46
CA LEU A 122 -7.71 9.17 -17.98
C LEU A 122 -6.30 9.22 -18.60
N LYS A 123 -5.99 10.32 -19.30
CA LYS A 123 -4.71 10.53 -20.00
C LYS A 123 -3.55 10.87 -19.08
N ASP A 124 -3.83 11.27 -17.84
CA ASP A 124 -2.81 11.67 -16.88
C ASP A 124 -2.19 10.46 -16.18
N PHE A 125 -2.80 9.28 -16.31
CA PHE A 125 -2.28 8.06 -15.71
C PHE A 125 -1.06 7.51 -16.45
N PRO A 126 -0.03 7.05 -15.72
CA PRO A 126 1.21 6.52 -16.29
C PRO A 126 1.02 5.23 -17.10
N PHE A 127 -0.12 4.55 -16.93
CA PHE A 127 -0.47 3.34 -17.67
C PHE A 127 -1.39 3.61 -18.88
N TYR A 128 -1.76 4.86 -19.16
CA TYR A 128 -2.73 5.21 -20.20
C TYR A 128 -2.34 4.64 -21.58
N ASP A 129 -1.10 4.91 -22.03
CA ASP A 129 -0.65 4.50 -23.35
C ASP A 129 -0.59 2.97 -23.49
N ILE A 130 -0.17 2.28 -22.42
CA ILE A 130 -0.12 0.81 -22.36
C ILE A 130 -1.53 0.23 -22.53
N VAL A 131 -2.50 0.76 -21.80
CA VAL A 131 -3.89 0.28 -21.88
C VAL A 131 -4.48 0.61 -23.25
N GLN A 132 -4.28 1.83 -23.74
CA GLN A 132 -4.83 2.26 -25.03
C GLN A 132 -4.31 1.43 -26.20
N GLU A 133 -3.02 1.15 -26.26
CA GLU A 133 -2.47 0.35 -27.36
C GLU A 133 -3.05 -1.08 -27.34
N ARG A 134 -3.37 -1.63 -26.16
CA ARG A 134 -3.99 -2.96 -26.02
C ARG A 134 -5.46 -3.01 -26.44
N ILE A 135 -6.19 -1.89 -26.35
CA ILE A 135 -7.61 -1.81 -26.75
C ILE A 135 -7.85 -1.16 -28.12
N LYS A 136 -6.79 -0.65 -28.74
CA LYS A 136 -6.83 0.05 -30.03
C LYS A 136 -7.55 -0.76 -31.10
N GLY A 137 -8.50 -0.11 -31.78
CA GLY A 137 -9.29 -0.73 -32.85
C GLY A 137 -10.35 -1.73 -32.35
N LYS A 138 -10.55 -1.87 -31.03
CA LYS A 138 -11.59 -2.74 -30.45
C LYS A 138 -12.87 -2.00 -30.04
N PHE A 139 -12.91 -0.67 -30.20
CA PHE A 139 -14.07 0.17 -29.85
C PHE A 139 -14.55 1.02 -31.04
N SER A 140 -15.84 1.34 -31.03
CA SER A 140 -16.53 2.11 -32.07
C SER A 140 -16.88 3.53 -31.64
N ASN A 141 -16.91 3.79 -30.33
CA ASN A 141 -17.24 5.09 -29.74
C ASN A 141 -16.55 5.28 -28.37
N LYS A 142 -16.69 6.48 -27.78
CA LYS A 142 -16.05 6.85 -26.50
C LYS A 142 -16.58 6.07 -25.29
N ASP A 143 -17.84 5.65 -25.32
CA ASP A 143 -18.46 4.90 -24.22
C ASP A 143 -17.87 3.48 -24.15
N GLU A 144 -17.75 2.83 -25.31
CA GLU A 144 -17.10 1.53 -25.47
C GLU A 144 -15.59 1.60 -25.19
N GLU A 145 -14.93 2.70 -25.57
CA GLU A 145 -13.52 2.94 -25.26
C GLU A 145 -13.27 2.93 -23.74
N LEU A 146 -14.05 3.68 -22.95
CA LEU A 146 -13.89 3.71 -21.49
C LEU A 146 -14.16 2.34 -20.86
N TYR A 147 -15.21 1.64 -21.30
CA TYR A 147 -15.53 0.31 -20.81
C TYR A 147 -14.38 -0.68 -21.08
N LEU A 148 -13.85 -0.72 -22.32
CA LEU A 148 -12.74 -1.58 -22.66
C LEU A 148 -11.45 -1.19 -21.93
N PHE A 149 -11.21 0.11 -21.71
CA PHE A 149 -10.07 0.58 -20.94
C PHE A 149 -10.11 0.04 -19.51
N VAL A 150 -11.25 0.22 -18.82
CA VAL A 150 -11.42 -0.31 -17.45
C VAL A 150 -11.34 -1.84 -17.43
N LYS A 151 -11.92 -2.51 -18.43
CA LYS A 151 -11.88 -3.97 -18.54
C LYS A 151 -10.45 -4.48 -18.71
N GLU A 152 -9.65 -3.87 -19.57
CA GLU A 152 -8.26 -4.25 -19.82
C GLU A 152 -7.39 -4.05 -18.57
N MET A 153 -7.66 -2.99 -17.78
CA MET A 153 -6.95 -2.78 -16.51
C MET A 153 -7.29 -3.85 -15.46
N MET A 154 -8.57 -4.21 -15.32
CA MET A 154 -9.07 -4.96 -14.17
C MET A 154 -9.16 -6.47 -14.38
N SER A 155 -9.28 -6.94 -15.63
CA SER A 155 -9.49 -8.37 -15.90
C SER A 155 -8.27 -9.21 -15.53
N GLU A 156 -8.49 -10.39 -14.95
CA GLU A 156 -7.43 -11.34 -14.57
C GLU A 156 -6.58 -11.80 -15.77
N GLU A 157 -7.20 -11.92 -16.95
CA GLU A 157 -6.54 -12.32 -18.20
C GLU A 157 -5.80 -11.15 -18.89
N ALA A 158 -5.89 -9.93 -18.35
CA ALA A 158 -5.35 -8.72 -18.95
C ALA A 158 -4.21 -8.12 -18.10
N LEU A 159 -4.34 -6.88 -17.61
CA LEU A 159 -3.34 -6.26 -16.75
C LEU A 159 -3.52 -6.61 -15.27
N ASN A 160 -4.73 -6.99 -14.87
CA ASN A 160 -5.08 -7.43 -13.52
C ASN A 160 -4.62 -6.49 -12.39
N TYR A 161 -4.71 -5.16 -12.60
CA TYR A 161 -4.24 -4.18 -11.61
C TYR A 161 -5.02 -4.24 -10.29
N GLY A 162 -6.23 -4.79 -10.29
CA GLY A 162 -6.99 -5.03 -9.06
C GLY A 162 -6.32 -6.00 -8.09
N PHE A 163 -5.51 -6.93 -8.60
CA PHE A 163 -4.74 -7.90 -7.81
C PHE A 163 -3.36 -7.39 -7.40
N TYR A 164 -2.82 -6.38 -8.09
CA TYR A 164 -1.47 -5.90 -7.83
C TYR A 164 -1.35 -5.26 -6.43
N PRO A 165 -0.23 -5.48 -5.70
CA PRO A 165 0.09 -4.66 -4.54
C PRO A 165 0.30 -3.21 -4.99
N LYS A 166 -0.12 -2.26 -4.15
CA LYS A 166 -0.01 -0.82 -4.48
C LYS A 166 1.39 -0.41 -4.94
N GLY A 167 2.42 -0.97 -4.31
CA GLY A 167 3.81 -0.67 -4.60
C GLY A 167 4.29 -1.04 -5.99
N LEU A 168 3.53 -1.86 -6.73
CA LEU A 168 3.89 -2.31 -8.08
C LEU A 168 2.95 -1.77 -9.16
N LEU A 169 2.01 -0.88 -8.80
CA LEU A 169 1.21 -0.18 -9.79
C LEU A 169 2.06 0.90 -10.47
N PRO A 170 1.96 1.09 -11.80
CA PRO A 170 2.55 2.25 -12.45
C PRO A 170 1.98 3.53 -11.81
N PHE A 171 2.85 4.41 -11.32
CA PHE A 171 2.44 5.56 -10.51
C PHE A 171 2.97 6.89 -11.04
N HIS A 172 4.24 6.97 -11.41
CA HIS A 172 4.82 8.15 -12.06
C HIS A 172 5.18 7.87 -13.51
N ASN A 173 5.08 8.90 -14.36
CA ASN A 173 5.50 8.85 -15.75
C ASN A 173 6.71 9.77 -15.95
N TYR A 174 7.86 9.20 -16.31
CA TYR A 174 9.09 9.92 -16.64
C TYR A 174 9.27 10.19 -18.14
N GLY A 175 8.28 9.80 -18.95
CA GLY A 175 8.26 9.96 -20.40
C GLY A 175 8.86 8.77 -21.13
N ASP A 176 10.07 8.35 -20.75
CA ASP A 176 10.73 7.15 -21.31
C ASP A 176 10.30 5.85 -20.61
N HIS A 177 9.81 5.96 -19.37
CA HIS A 177 9.27 4.84 -18.61
C HIS A 177 8.23 5.30 -17.58
N SER A 178 7.49 4.33 -17.05
CA SER A 178 6.70 4.50 -15.83
C SER A 178 7.46 3.92 -14.64
N ALA A 179 7.37 4.59 -13.50
CA ALA A 179 7.94 4.12 -12.25
C ALA A 179 6.84 3.70 -11.28
N THR A 180 7.12 2.63 -10.54
CA THR A 180 6.28 2.14 -9.47
C THR A 180 6.67 2.80 -8.14
N PRO A 181 5.79 2.84 -7.12
CA PRO A 181 6.17 3.38 -5.82
C PRO A 181 7.32 2.58 -5.16
N TYR A 182 7.43 1.30 -5.47
CA TYR A 182 8.56 0.46 -5.06
C TYR A 182 9.89 0.98 -5.63
N GLU A 183 9.93 1.29 -6.93
CA GLU A 183 11.09 1.94 -7.56
C GLU A 183 11.41 3.30 -6.91
N GLU A 184 10.40 4.13 -6.68
CA GLU A 184 10.60 5.45 -6.09
C GLU A 184 11.19 5.37 -4.68
N HIS A 185 10.81 4.36 -3.88
CA HIS A 185 11.43 4.20 -2.57
C HIS A 185 12.89 3.77 -2.63
N LEU A 186 13.29 2.96 -3.61
CA LEU A 186 14.71 2.62 -3.84
C LEU A 186 15.49 3.91 -4.16
N LYS A 187 15.00 4.70 -5.11
CA LYS A 187 15.60 5.99 -5.46
C LYS A 187 15.64 6.98 -4.30
N GLU A 188 14.59 7.06 -3.50
CA GLU A 188 14.58 7.93 -2.33
C GLU A 188 15.55 7.43 -1.24
N ALA A 189 15.75 6.11 -1.12
CA ALA A 189 16.73 5.55 -0.17
C ALA A 189 18.17 5.94 -0.52
N SER A 190 18.52 6.07 -1.81
CA SER A 190 19.86 6.54 -2.19
C SER A 190 20.17 7.97 -1.74
N ASN A 191 19.14 8.76 -1.43
CA ASN A 191 19.30 10.16 -1.03
C ASN A 191 19.65 10.30 0.46
N TYR A 192 18.97 9.59 1.35
CA TYR A 192 19.14 9.77 2.81
C TYR A 192 19.47 8.51 3.61
N ALA A 193 19.26 7.31 3.05
CA ALA A 193 19.53 6.04 3.73
C ALA A 193 20.79 5.34 3.19
N ARG A 194 21.57 6.03 2.35
CA ARG A 194 22.81 5.54 1.78
C ARG A 194 24.01 5.83 2.69
N VAL A 195 24.80 4.79 2.94
CA VAL A 195 26.09 4.82 3.64
C VAL A 195 27.14 4.27 2.69
N GLY A 196 28.17 5.07 2.37
CA GLY A 196 29.05 4.79 1.22
C GLY A 196 28.25 4.58 -0.07
N ASP A 197 28.35 3.37 -0.64
CA ASP A 197 27.65 2.99 -1.86
C ASP A 197 26.48 2.03 -1.59
N GLU A 198 26.07 1.83 -0.33
CA GLU A 198 25.02 0.88 0.03
C GLU A 198 23.81 1.57 0.67
N ALA A 199 22.61 1.12 0.31
CA ALA A 199 21.37 1.53 0.96
C ALA A 199 20.55 0.30 1.35
N ASN A 200 20.16 0.21 2.63
CA ASN A 200 19.36 -0.89 3.15
C ASN A 200 17.87 -0.51 3.13
N LEU A 201 17.06 -1.39 2.55
CA LEU A 201 15.61 -1.25 2.52
C LEU A 201 14.97 -2.55 2.99
N HIS A 202 13.84 -2.42 3.67
CA HIS A 202 13.01 -3.56 4.02
C HIS A 202 11.55 -3.28 3.73
N PHE A 203 10.91 -4.23 3.06
CA PHE A 203 9.50 -4.13 2.68
C PHE A 203 8.69 -5.20 3.40
N THR A 204 7.60 -4.79 4.06
CA THR A 204 6.59 -5.76 4.51
C THR A 204 5.63 -6.01 3.37
N ILE A 205 5.53 -7.25 2.88
CA ILE A 205 4.67 -7.60 1.74
C ILE A 205 3.76 -8.77 2.11
N SER A 206 2.75 -9.04 1.27
CA SER A 206 1.99 -10.28 1.37
C SER A 206 2.78 -11.42 0.73
N GLU A 207 2.78 -12.61 1.32
CA GLU A 207 3.50 -13.79 0.81
C GLU A 207 3.18 -14.08 -0.66
N GLN A 208 1.90 -13.93 -1.05
CA GLN A 208 1.46 -14.14 -2.44
C GLN A 208 2.10 -13.18 -3.46
N HIS A 209 2.65 -12.04 -3.02
CA HIS A 209 3.22 -11.02 -3.90
C HIS A 209 4.76 -11.07 -4.02
N ILE A 210 5.45 -11.95 -3.27
CA ILE A 210 6.93 -12.00 -3.28
C ILE A 210 7.51 -12.13 -4.69
N ARG A 211 6.92 -13.01 -5.51
CA ARG A 211 7.37 -13.22 -6.89
C ARG A 211 7.24 -11.97 -7.75
N MET A 212 6.22 -11.14 -7.50
CA MET A 212 6.00 -9.90 -8.23
C MET A 212 7.08 -8.86 -7.86
N PHE A 213 7.37 -8.69 -6.56
CA PHE A 213 8.41 -7.78 -6.09
C PHE A 213 9.81 -8.20 -6.54
N THR A 214 10.15 -9.49 -6.45
CA THR A 214 11.45 -9.98 -6.93
C THR A 214 11.62 -9.78 -8.44
N LYS A 215 10.54 -9.99 -9.22
CA LYS A 215 10.55 -9.74 -10.67
C LYS A 215 10.75 -8.26 -10.98
N GLU A 216 10.01 -7.37 -10.30
CA GLU A 216 10.15 -5.93 -10.46
C GLU A 216 11.57 -5.48 -10.13
N TYR A 217 12.09 -5.89 -8.96
CA TYR A 217 13.45 -5.56 -8.54
C TYR A 217 14.50 -5.99 -9.57
N GLY A 218 14.36 -7.20 -10.12
CA GLY A 218 15.23 -7.68 -11.18
C GLY A 218 15.20 -6.83 -12.46
N ALA A 219 14.06 -6.21 -12.78
CA ALA A 219 13.91 -5.35 -13.96
C ALA A 219 14.50 -3.94 -13.75
N ILE A 220 14.45 -3.40 -12.53
CA ILE A 220 14.83 -2.00 -12.26
C ILE A 220 16.22 -1.84 -11.63
N LYS A 221 16.75 -2.86 -10.93
CA LYS A 221 17.95 -2.71 -10.08
C LYS A 221 19.17 -2.16 -10.81
N ASP A 222 19.49 -2.68 -12.00
CA ASP A 222 20.76 -2.34 -12.68
C ASP A 222 20.71 -0.90 -13.19
N ARG A 223 19.54 -0.48 -13.68
CA ARG A 223 19.29 0.90 -14.10
C ARG A 223 19.37 1.85 -12.91
N LEU A 224 18.69 1.53 -11.81
CA LEU A 224 18.66 2.37 -10.61
C LEU A 224 20.04 2.49 -9.98
N SER A 225 20.73 1.37 -9.75
CA SER A 225 22.06 1.36 -9.15
C SER A 225 23.07 2.17 -9.94
N LYS A 226 22.99 2.13 -11.28
CA LYS A 226 23.81 2.98 -12.14
C LYS A 226 23.42 4.46 -12.06
N ALA A 227 22.13 4.76 -12.03
CA ALA A 227 21.64 6.13 -11.99
C ALA A 227 21.90 6.84 -10.66
N THR A 228 21.93 6.09 -9.56
CA THR A 228 22.10 6.63 -8.21
C THR A 228 23.45 6.35 -7.58
N GLU A 229 24.32 5.59 -8.27
CA GLU A 229 25.60 5.10 -7.73
C GLU A 229 25.40 4.39 -6.38
N THR A 230 24.40 3.51 -6.31
CA THR A 230 23.99 2.85 -5.05
C THR A 230 23.68 1.37 -5.26
N ASN A 231 24.23 0.51 -4.42
CA ASN A 231 23.86 -0.88 -4.27
C ASN A 231 22.72 -1.00 -3.26
N PHE A 232 21.62 -1.62 -3.67
CA PHE A 232 20.44 -1.76 -2.82
C PHE A 232 20.39 -3.12 -2.15
N ASN A 233 20.40 -3.14 -0.82
CA ASN A 233 20.20 -4.32 0.00
C ASN A 233 18.72 -4.37 0.39
N VAL A 234 17.94 -5.19 -0.32
CA VAL A 234 16.48 -5.28 -0.12
C VAL A 234 16.10 -6.53 0.65
N GLY A 235 15.57 -6.33 1.85
CA GLY A 235 14.91 -7.34 2.66
C GLY A 235 13.39 -7.36 2.46
N TYR A 236 12.79 -8.52 2.75
CA TYR A 236 11.34 -8.68 2.80
C TYR A 236 10.93 -9.41 4.07
N SER A 237 9.87 -8.92 4.70
CA SER A 237 9.13 -9.65 5.74
C SER A 237 7.66 -9.74 5.35
N TYR A 238 6.94 -10.61 6.04
CA TYR A 238 5.53 -10.84 5.79
C TYR A 238 4.69 -10.39 6.98
N GLN A 239 3.51 -9.87 6.69
CA GLN A 239 2.54 -9.68 7.74
C GLN A 239 2.14 -11.04 8.32
N LYS A 240 2.48 -11.25 9.60
CA LYS A 240 2.23 -12.53 10.27
C LYS A 240 0.74 -12.73 10.51
N ALA A 241 0.21 -13.90 10.14
CA ALA A 241 -1.17 -14.28 10.45
C ALA A 241 -1.49 -14.25 11.97
N SER A 242 -0.47 -14.33 12.82
CA SER A 242 -0.56 -14.17 14.28
C SER A 242 -1.01 -12.78 14.73
N THR A 243 -0.96 -11.81 13.82
CA THR A 243 -1.42 -10.42 14.05
C THR A 243 -2.87 -10.21 13.67
N ASP A 244 -3.52 -11.18 13.00
CA ASP A 244 -4.90 -11.03 12.57
C ASP A 244 -5.85 -10.80 13.75
N THR A 245 -6.87 -9.98 13.51
CA THR A 245 -7.95 -9.71 14.45
C THR A 245 -9.18 -10.53 14.07
N ILE A 246 -9.81 -11.16 15.05
CA ILE A 246 -11.07 -11.87 14.84
C ILE A 246 -12.18 -10.88 14.43
N ALA A 247 -12.95 -11.21 13.40
CA ALA A 247 -14.15 -10.47 13.04
C ALA A 247 -15.32 -10.90 13.93
N VAL A 248 -16.16 -9.96 14.34
CA VAL A 248 -17.38 -10.21 15.11
C VAL A 248 -18.61 -9.67 14.38
N ASP A 249 -19.78 -10.20 14.71
CA ASP A 249 -21.07 -9.64 14.29
C ASP A 249 -21.51 -8.46 15.18
N MET A 250 -22.70 -7.91 14.92
CA MET A 250 -23.24 -6.77 15.66
C MET A 250 -23.55 -7.08 17.12
N ASP A 251 -23.60 -8.36 17.49
CA ASP A 251 -23.82 -8.85 18.85
C ASP A 251 -22.48 -9.29 19.49
N ASN A 252 -21.34 -8.92 18.89
CA ASN A 252 -19.98 -9.27 19.30
C ASN A 252 -19.67 -10.78 19.31
N ASN A 253 -20.46 -11.61 18.63
CA ASN A 253 -20.14 -13.02 18.46
C ASN A 253 -19.14 -13.21 17.31
N PRO A 254 -18.23 -14.20 17.38
CA PRO A 254 -17.28 -14.47 16.31
C PRO A 254 -17.99 -14.70 14.97
N PHE A 255 -17.63 -13.90 13.97
CA PHE A 255 -18.19 -14.00 12.63
C PHE A 255 -17.69 -15.27 11.95
N ARG A 256 -18.60 -16.01 11.32
CA ARG A 256 -18.31 -17.27 10.62
C ARG A 256 -18.54 -17.14 9.12
N ASN A 257 -17.65 -17.76 8.35
CA ASN A 257 -17.83 -17.96 6.92
C ASN A 257 -18.89 -19.03 6.66
N SER A 258 -19.29 -19.21 5.39
CA SER A 258 -20.26 -20.23 4.97
C SER A 258 -19.82 -21.68 5.25
N ASP A 259 -18.52 -21.92 5.43
CA ASP A 259 -17.93 -23.21 5.79
C ASP A 259 -17.75 -23.39 7.32
N ASP A 260 -18.37 -22.51 8.10
CA ASP A 260 -18.34 -22.45 9.57
C ASP A 260 -16.97 -22.08 10.17
N SER A 261 -15.98 -21.71 9.34
CA SER A 261 -14.68 -21.20 9.81
C SER A 261 -14.77 -19.78 10.35
N LEU A 262 -13.92 -19.43 11.31
CA LEU A 262 -13.83 -18.06 11.82
C LEU A 262 -13.24 -17.12 10.77
N LEU A 263 -13.83 -15.94 10.62
CA LEU A 263 -13.28 -14.89 9.78
C LEU A 263 -12.26 -14.06 10.57
N PHE A 264 -11.04 -13.99 10.04
CA PHE A 264 -9.98 -13.12 10.54
C PHE A 264 -9.71 -12.02 9.52
N ARG A 265 -9.40 -10.83 10.01
CA ARG A 265 -8.95 -9.70 9.20
C ARG A 265 -7.51 -9.36 9.58
N PRO A 266 -6.67 -8.96 8.61
CA PRO A 266 -5.32 -8.48 8.91
C PRO A 266 -5.38 -7.41 10.02
N GLY A 267 -4.71 -7.66 11.14
CA GLY A 267 -4.55 -6.66 12.18
C GLY A 267 -3.78 -5.49 11.57
N GLY A 268 -4.28 -4.26 11.72
CA GLY A 268 -3.71 -3.09 11.02
C GLY A 268 -2.28 -2.75 11.45
N HIS A 269 -2.04 -1.51 11.88
CA HIS A 269 -0.70 -1.03 12.24
C HIS A 269 0.00 -1.84 13.36
N GLY A 270 -0.69 -2.73 14.09
CA GLY A 270 -0.05 -3.62 15.07
C GLY A 270 0.96 -4.60 14.46
N ALA A 271 0.80 -4.98 13.19
CA ALA A 271 1.78 -5.81 12.48
C ALA A 271 3.09 -5.07 12.19
N LEU A 272 3.07 -3.73 12.16
CA LEU A 272 4.27 -2.92 11.93
C LEU A 272 5.26 -3.08 13.09
N ILE A 273 4.79 -3.02 14.34
CA ILE A 273 5.65 -3.10 15.53
C ILE A 273 6.36 -4.45 15.59
N GLU A 274 5.64 -5.55 15.33
CA GLU A 274 6.25 -6.89 15.33
C GLU A 274 7.33 -7.02 14.26
N ASN A 275 7.11 -6.49 13.06
CA ASN A 275 8.12 -6.53 11.99
C ASN A 275 9.29 -5.58 12.28
N LEU A 276 9.05 -4.40 12.86
CA LEU A 276 10.11 -3.47 13.26
C LEU A 276 11.02 -4.06 14.34
N ASN A 277 10.47 -4.85 15.26
CA ASN A 277 11.25 -5.50 16.32
C ASN A 277 12.24 -6.56 15.79
N GLU A 278 12.10 -7.00 14.54
CA GLU A 278 13.01 -7.94 13.89
C GLU A 278 14.14 -7.25 13.13
N GLU A 279 14.10 -5.92 13.01
CA GLU A 279 15.09 -5.15 12.28
C GLU A 279 16.16 -4.58 13.23
N GLU A 280 17.43 -4.76 12.86
CA GLU A 280 18.57 -4.20 13.58
C GLU A 280 19.17 -3.03 12.80
N ALA A 281 18.92 -1.80 13.26
CA ALA A 281 19.49 -0.58 12.69
C ALA A 281 19.57 0.53 13.76
N ASP A 282 20.51 1.46 13.60
CA ASP A 282 20.65 2.63 14.49
C ASP A 282 19.57 3.68 14.21
N VAL A 283 19.18 3.83 12.94
CA VAL A 283 18.13 4.75 12.50
C VAL A 283 17.24 4.07 11.45
N ILE A 284 15.94 4.05 11.73
CA ILE A 284 14.92 3.49 10.82
C ILE A 284 14.03 4.61 10.28
N PHE A 285 14.03 4.77 8.95
CA PHE A 285 13.11 5.65 8.23
C PHE A 285 11.87 4.86 7.84
N ILE A 286 10.71 5.20 8.41
CA ILE A 286 9.44 4.51 8.12
C ILE A 286 8.60 5.36 7.19
N LYS A 287 8.19 4.82 6.04
CA LYS A 287 7.33 5.51 5.08
C LYS A 287 6.36 4.56 4.40
N ASN A 288 5.11 4.98 4.25
CA ASN A 288 4.11 4.18 3.53
C ASN A 288 4.48 4.03 2.05
N ILE A 289 4.16 2.87 1.47
CA ILE A 289 4.44 2.53 0.07
C ILE A 289 3.87 3.52 -0.95
N ASP A 290 2.76 4.19 -0.64
CA ASP A 290 2.09 5.14 -1.53
C ASP A 290 2.50 6.61 -1.28
N ASN A 291 3.35 6.87 -0.28
CA ASN A 291 3.87 8.21 0.00
C ASN A 291 5.20 8.43 -0.73
N VAL A 292 5.11 8.54 -2.05
CA VAL A 292 6.25 8.83 -2.93
C VAL A 292 5.95 10.06 -3.77
N VAL A 293 7.00 10.82 -4.08
CA VAL A 293 6.91 12.05 -4.88
C VAL A 293 8.04 12.05 -5.91
N VAL A 294 7.77 12.59 -7.10
CA VAL A 294 8.80 12.76 -8.13
C VAL A 294 9.88 13.75 -7.65
N PRO A 295 11.15 13.59 -8.05
CA PRO A 295 12.26 14.44 -7.60
C PRO A 295 12.01 15.95 -7.74
N ASN A 296 11.38 16.38 -8.84
CA ASN A 296 11.11 17.81 -9.07
C ASN A 296 10.16 18.42 -8.02
N ALA A 297 9.37 17.62 -7.33
CA ALA A 297 8.50 18.04 -6.23
C ALA A 297 9.15 17.89 -4.85
N GLN A 298 10.33 17.24 -4.76
CA GLN A 298 11.07 17.09 -3.50
C GLN A 298 11.78 18.39 -3.09
N ASP A 299 12.20 19.21 -4.07
CA ASP A 299 12.85 20.51 -3.81
C ASP A 299 11.86 21.59 -3.30
N GLU A 300 10.54 21.33 -3.38
CA GLU A 300 9.48 22.23 -2.91
C GLU A 300 8.99 21.92 -1.47
N LEU A 301 9.50 20.85 -0.84
CA LEU A 301 9.15 20.39 0.52
C LEU A 301 10.21 20.78 1.56
#